data_AF-A0A1Z9NL12-F1
#
_entry.id   AF-A0A1Z9NL12-F1
#
_cell.length_a   1.000
_cell.length_b   1.000
_cell.length_c   1.000
_cell.angle_alpha   90.00
_cell.angle_beta   90.00
_cell.angle_gamma   90.00
#
_symmetry.space_group_name_H-M   'P 1'
#
loop_
_entity.id
_entity.type
_entity.pdbx_description
1 polymer ?
#
loop_
_entity_poly.entity_id
_entity_poly.type
_entity_poly.pdbx_seq_one_letter_code
_entity_poly.pdbx_strand_id
1 'polypeptide(L)' 'MNKIGLFWGSNTGNQEEATNYLTDYMKGEGCEVDLYNIADTPPAKMLEYKKLIIGCPTWHIGELQDD' A
#
# COMPACT_ATOMS: atom_id res chain seq x y z
N MET A 1 7.25 -18.41 4.10
CA MET A 1 6.20 -18.09 3.11
C MET A 1 6.58 -16.78 2.40
N ASN A 2 6.12 -16.52 1.16
CA ASN A 2 6.47 -15.26 0.48
C ASN A 2 5.57 -14.12 1.00
N LYS A 3 6.16 -13.24 1.82
CA LYS A 3 5.54 -12.03 2.37
C LYS A 3 5.09 -11.06 1.26
N ILE A 4 4.01 -10.34 1.50
CA ILE A 4 3.43 -9.36 0.57
C ILE A 4 3.84 -7.96 1.02
N GLY A 5 4.35 -7.15 0.10
CA GLY A 5 4.58 -5.72 0.34
C GLY A 5 3.38 -4.92 -0.16
N LEU A 6 2.69 -4.24 0.75
CA LEU A 6 1.60 -3.32 0.43
C LEU A 6 2.11 -1.89 0.53
N PHE A 7 2.10 -1.17 -0.58
CA PHE A 7 2.53 0.22 -0.69
C PHE A 7 1.33 1.09 -1.04
N TRP A 8 1.15 2.21 -0.36
CA TRP A 8 0.01 3.10 -0.61
C TRP A 8 0.39 4.57 -0.51
N GLY A 9 -0.38 5.40 -1.21
CA GLY A 9 -0.37 6.85 -1.05
C GLY A 9 -1.79 7.42 -0.90
N SER A 10 -1.93 8.57 -0.24
CA SER A 10 -3.22 9.19 0.10
C SER A 10 -3.07 10.67 0.47
N ASN A 11 -3.85 11.59 -0.12
CA ASN A 11 -3.91 12.97 0.38
C ASN A 11 -4.96 13.16 1.50
N THR A 12 -6.10 12.46 1.44
CA THR A 12 -7.26 12.71 2.32
C THR A 12 -7.61 11.53 3.22
N GLY A 13 -6.73 10.53 3.35
CA GLY A 13 -6.90 9.40 4.27
C GLY A 13 -7.74 8.23 3.76
N ASN A 14 -8.54 8.39 2.70
CA ASN A 14 -9.41 7.29 2.21
C ASN A 14 -8.62 6.04 1.79
N GLN A 15 -7.49 6.22 1.09
CA GLN A 15 -6.66 5.09 0.66
C GLN A 15 -5.92 4.46 1.84
N GLU A 16 -5.51 5.26 2.84
CA GLU A 16 -4.93 4.77 4.09
C GLU A 16 -5.91 3.87 4.84
N GLU A 17 -7.14 4.33 5.03
CA GLU A 17 -8.21 3.59 5.69
C GLU A 17 -8.49 2.26 4.97
N ALA A 18 -8.72 2.31 3.66
CA ALA A 18 -8.96 1.11 2.85
C ALA A 18 -7.81 0.10 2.95
N THR A 19 -6.58 0.60 2.97
CA THR A 19 -5.39 -0.23 3.04
C THR A 19 -5.20 -0.87 4.42
N ASN A 20 -5.50 -0.15 5.50
CA ASN A 20 -5.48 -0.71 6.86
C ASN A 20 -6.53 -1.82 7.00
N TYR A 21 -7.76 -1.59 6.55
CA TYR A 21 -8.81 -2.62 6.54
C TYR A 21 -8.39 -3.88 5.77
N LEU A 22 -7.82 -3.72 4.57
CA LEU A 22 -7.33 -4.84 3.77
C LEU A 22 -6.21 -5.59 4.49
N THR A 23 -5.26 -4.86 5.09
CA THR A 23 -4.12 -5.44 5.81
C THR A 23 -4.58 -6.27 7.01
N ASP A 24 -5.52 -5.75 7.80
CA ASP A 24 -6.08 -6.44 8.97
C ASP A 24 -6.82 -7.71 8.56
N TYR A 25 -7.65 -7.62 7.52
CA TYR A 25 -8.35 -8.79 6.97
C TYR A 25 -7.36 -9.86 6.50
N MET A 26 -6.37 -9.50 5.70
CA MET A 26 -5.38 -10.44 5.16
C MET A 26 -4.56 -11.10 6.26
N LYS A 27 -4.15 -10.34 7.29
CA LYS A 27 -3.47 -10.90 8.47
C LYS A 27 -4.38 -11.86 9.24
N GLY A 28 -5.68 -11.55 9.36
CA GLY A 28 -6.68 -12.44 9.93
C GLY A 28 -6.82 -13.78 9.19
N GLU A 29 -6.68 -13.76 7.87
CA GLU A 29 -6.66 -14.95 7.00
C GLU A 29 -5.28 -15.67 6.97
N GLY A 30 -4.32 -15.26 7.82
CA GLY A 30 -3.00 -15.89 7.94
C GLY A 30 -1.98 -15.45 6.88
N CYS A 31 -2.23 -14.36 6.14
CA CYS A 31 -1.25 -13.80 5.22
C CYS A 31 -0.23 -12.93 5.97
N GLU A 32 1.05 -13.02 5.58
CA GLU A 32 2.08 -12.09 6.03
C GLU A 32 2.13 -10.88 5.10
N VAL A 33 1.77 -9.70 5.61
CA VAL A 33 1.72 -8.43 4.85
C VAL A 33 2.48 -7.34 5.61
N ASP A 34 3.44 -6.71 4.93
CA ASP A 34 4.06 -5.45 5.36
C ASP A 34 3.35 -4.27 4.70
N LEU A 35 3.22 -3.18 5.45
CA LEU A 35 2.49 -2.00 5.04
C LEU A 35 3.41 -0.78 5.00
N TYR A 36 3.43 -0.05 3.89
CA TYR A 36 4.30 1.09 3.64
C TYR A 36 3.52 2.27 3.05
N ASN A 37 3.63 3.44 3.70
CA ASN A 37 3.27 4.72 3.10
C ASN A 37 4.40 5.15 2.15
N ILE A 38 4.09 5.45 0.89
CA ILE A 38 5.10 5.86 -0.09
C ILE A 38 5.69 7.24 0.20
N ALA A 39 4.95 8.11 0.90
CA ALA A 39 5.44 9.42 1.35
C ALA A 39 6.70 9.29 2.21
N ASP A 40 6.79 8.19 2.97
CA ASP A 40 7.87 7.93 3.92
C ASP A 40 8.80 6.78 3.48
N THR A 41 8.49 6.11 2.36
CA THR A 41 9.17 4.88 1.94
C THR A 41 9.71 4.99 0.52
N PRO A 42 11.04 4.85 0.32
CA PRO A 42 11.60 4.91 -1.02
C PRO A 42 11.08 3.76 -1.90
N PRO A 43 10.73 4.00 -3.19
CA PRO A 43 10.21 2.97 -4.09
C PRO A 43 11.12 1.74 -4.25
N ALA A 44 12.43 1.92 -4.08
CA ALA A 44 13.40 0.82 -4.10
C ALA A 44 13.09 -0.30 -3.09
N LYS A 45 12.37 0.01 -1.99
CA LYS A 45 11.90 -0.98 -1.01
C LYS A 45 11.02 -2.06 -1.62
N MET A 46 10.26 -1.74 -2.68
CA MET A 46 9.40 -2.69 -3.37
C MET A 46 10.17 -3.87 -3.96
N LEU A 47 11.45 -3.69 -4.29
CA LEU A 47 12.32 -4.73 -4.86
C LEU A 47 12.64 -5.86 -3.88
N GLU A 48 12.42 -5.65 -2.58
CA GLU A 48 12.58 -6.68 -1.56
C GLU A 48 11.44 -7.73 -1.58
N TYR A 49 10.35 -7.45 -2.30
CA TYR A 49 9.14 -8.27 -2.31
C TYR A 49 8.91 -8.96 -3.66
N LYS A 50 8.48 -10.23 -3.60
CA LYS A 50 8.02 -10.97 -4.78
C LYS A 50 6.54 -10.75 -5.10
N LYS A 51 5.77 -10.23 -4.14
CA LYS A 51 4.34 -9.98 -4.25
C LYS A 51 4.07 -8.57 -3.77
N LEU A 52 3.38 -7.79 -4.60
CA LEU A 52 3.07 -6.39 -4.33
C LEU A 52 1.56 -6.16 -4.41
N ILE A 53 1.06 -5.30 -3.52
CA ILE A 53 -0.23 -4.65 -3.63
C ILE A 53 0.04 -3.15 -3.60
N ILE A 54 -0.59 -2.40 -4.52
CA ILE A 54 -0.40 -0.96 -4.63
C ILE A 54 -1.74 -0.27 -4.45
N GLY A 55 -1.83 0.55 -3.40
CA GLY A 55 -2.95 1.41 -3.13
C GLY A 55 -2.71 2.81 -3.68
N CYS A 56 -3.37 3.16 -4.78
CA CYS A 56 -3.14 4.43 -5.47
C CYS A 56 -4.50 5.07 -5.81
N PRO A 57 -4.87 6.20 -5.19
CA PRO A 57 -6.02 6.96 -5.62
C PRO A 57 -5.72 7.66 -6.96
N THR A 58 -6.76 8.26 -7.55
CA THR A 58 -6.63 9.13 -8.73
C THR A 58 -7.06 10.53 -8.37
N TRP A 59 -6.32 11.52 -8.87
CA TRP A 59 -6.60 12.94 -8.68
C TRP A 59 -6.93 13.64 -9.99
N HIS A 60 -7.59 14.79 -9.88
CA HIS A 60 -7.93 15.68 -11.01
C HIS A 60 -8.44 14.93 -12.25
N ILE A 61 -7.66 14.91 -13.33
CA ILE A 61 -7.97 14.21 -14.58
C ILE A 61 -6.96 13.07 -14.80
N GLY A 62 -6.99 12.06 -13.92
CA GLY A 62 -6.15 10.86 -14.07
C GLY A 62 -4.74 10.99 -13.50
N GLU A 63 -4.50 12.00 -12.66
CA GLU A 63 -3.19 12.27 -12.06
C GLU A 63 -2.95 11.37 -10.84
N LEU A 64 -1.67 11.23 -10.49
CA LEU A 64 -1.25 10.62 -9.23
C LEU A 64 -1.49 11.59 -8.07
N GLN A 65 -1.48 11.04 -6.87
CA GLN A 65 -1.45 11.80 -5.63
C GLN A 65 -0.12 12.54 -5.44
N ASP A 66 -0.10 13.50 -4.50
CA ASP A 66 1.04 14.40 -4.27
C ASP A 66 2.17 13.79 -3.42
N ASP A 67 1.98 12.57 -2.92
CA ASP A 67 2.87 11.92 -1.95
C ASP A 67 3.94 11.00 -2.54
#